data_AF-A0A8C9WXA8-F1
#
_entry.id   AF-A0A8C9WXA8-F1
#
_cell.length_a   1.000
_cell.length_b   1.000
_cell.length_c   1.000
_cell.angle_alpha   90.00
_cell.angle_beta   90.00
_cell.angle_gamma   90.00
#
_symmetry.space_group_name_H-M   'P 1'
#
loop_
_entity.id
_entity.type
_entity.pdbx_description
1 polymer ?
#
loop_
_entity_poly.entity_id
_entity_poly.type
_entity_poly.pdbx_seq_one_letter_code
_entity_poly.pdbx_strand_id
1 'polypeptide(L)'
;MQCTCVEASAFVMFLHIIIQVFLLIYHCCIFSLFTSLLFSSINQPPRMHCQTCALVTSSGHLSGGSRGEEIDRAECVIRMNDAPTARGYARDVGRRTSLRVIAHSSMQRVLRSRHELLNASQDTVFIFWGPSSYMRRDGKGLVYNNLRLMNQVLPKLKVYIISWQKMLQFDELFKKETGKDRRISNSWLSTGWFTMTIALELCDRINVYGMVAPDFCREPQHHSVPYHYYEPRGPDECAMYISHERGRRGSHHRFITEKRVFAKWARTFDIHFYQPDWSPPPLPANQTLEGTVTAAPLVPQKT
;
A
#
# COMPACT_ATOMS: atom_id res chain seq x y z
N MET A 1 -23.92 -19.87 77.67
CA MET A 1 -22.76 -19.55 76.82
C MET A 1 -22.95 -20.24 75.49
N GLN A 2 -23.51 -19.57 74.48
CA GLN A 2 -23.57 -20.16 73.14
C GLN A 2 -23.84 -19.05 72.11
N CYS A 3 -22.76 -18.50 71.58
CA CYS A 3 -22.68 -17.84 70.29
C CYS A 3 -21.22 -17.98 69.86
N THR A 4 -20.92 -18.78 68.83
CA THR A 4 -19.75 -18.65 67.92
C THR A 4 -19.58 -19.92 67.07
N CYS A 5 -20.43 -20.14 66.07
CA CYS A 5 -20.15 -21.09 64.97
C CYS A 5 -20.75 -20.66 63.63
N VAL A 6 -21.79 -19.82 63.63
CA VAL A 6 -22.45 -19.36 62.41
C VAL A 6 -21.67 -18.23 61.70
N GLU A 7 -20.95 -17.39 62.45
CA GLU A 7 -20.22 -16.24 61.87
C GLU A 7 -18.94 -16.62 61.12
N ALA A 8 -18.25 -17.69 61.53
CA ALA A 8 -17.02 -18.14 60.88
C ALA A 8 -17.29 -18.70 59.46
N SER A 9 -18.43 -19.37 59.26
CA SER A 9 -18.82 -19.95 57.96
C SER A 9 -19.13 -18.87 56.93
N ALA A 10 -19.84 -17.80 57.35
CA ALA A 10 -20.14 -16.67 56.48
C ALA A 10 -18.87 -15.90 56.06
N PHE A 11 -17.91 -15.74 56.96
CA PHE A 11 -16.65 -15.05 56.67
C PHE A 11 -15.78 -15.83 55.67
N VAL A 12 -15.70 -17.16 55.81
CA VAL A 12 -14.95 -18.03 54.88
C VAL A 12 -15.60 -18.05 53.49
N MET A 13 -16.94 -18.11 53.42
CA MET A 13 -17.66 -17.98 52.15
C MET A 13 -17.44 -16.63 51.47
N PHE A 14 -17.49 -15.54 52.24
CA PHE A 14 -17.29 -14.19 51.71
C PHE A 14 -15.87 -14.00 51.16
N LEU A 15 -14.86 -14.54 51.86
CA LEU A 15 -13.47 -14.52 51.41
C LEU A 15 -13.27 -15.35 50.13
N HIS A 16 -13.91 -16.51 50.00
CA HIS A 16 -13.89 -17.32 48.78
C HIS A 16 -14.51 -16.61 47.57
N ILE A 17 -15.65 -15.94 47.76
CA ILE A 17 -16.31 -15.16 46.71
C ILE A 17 -15.43 -13.99 46.27
N ILE A 18 -14.82 -13.27 47.22
CA ILE A 18 -13.89 -12.18 46.90
C ILE A 18 -12.69 -12.72 46.11
N ILE A 19 -12.07 -13.83 46.52
CA ILE A 19 -10.95 -14.43 45.79
C ILE A 19 -11.37 -14.86 44.37
N GLN A 20 -12.55 -15.47 44.20
CA GLN A 20 -13.05 -15.82 42.87
C GLN A 20 -13.34 -14.60 42.00
N VAL A 21 -13.91 -13.54 42.55
CA VAL A 21 -14.16 -12.28 41.84
C VAL A 21 -12.83 -11.60 41.48
N PHE A 22 -11.84 -11.58 42.37
CA PHE A 22 -10.51 -11.06 42.07
C PHE A 22 -9.81 -11.90 41.02
N LEU A 23 -9.89 -13.24 41.06
CA LEU A 23 -9.34 -14.12 40.03
C LEU A 23 -10.05 -13.92 38.68
N LEU A 24 -11.37 -13.74 38.67
CA LEU A 24 -12.14 -13.41 37.46
C LEU A 24 -11.77 -12.04 36.89
N ILE A 25 -11.64 -11.02 37.73
CA ILE A 25 -11.19 -9.68 37.33
C ILE A 25 -9.75 -9.74 36.85
N TYR A 26 -8.87 -10.50 37.50
CA TYR A 26 -7.47 -10.65 37.13
C TYR A 26 -7.35 -11.41 35.79
N HIS A 27 -8.10 -12.48 35.58
CA HIS A 27 -8.19 -13.18 34.30
C HIS A 27 -8.81 -12.29 33.20
N CYS A 28 -9.83 -11.49 33.52
CA CYS A 28 -10.45 -10.56 32.57
C CYS A 28 -9.52 -9.39 32.22
N CYS A 29 -8.77 -8.84 33.19
CA CYS A 29 -7.76 -7.80 32.99
C CYS A 29 -6.55 -8.32 32.21
N ILE A 30 -6.06 -9.53 32.54
CA ILE A 30 -5.00 -10.19 31.75
C ILE A 30 -5.50 -10.48 30.34
N PHE A 31 -6.74 -10.95 30.16
CA PHE A 31 -7.33 -11.16 28.84
C PHE A 31 -7.49 -9.83 28.06
N SER A 32 -7.86 -8.74 28.75
CA SER A 32 -7.94 -7.39 28.19
C SER A 32 -6.55 -6.81 27.83
N LEU A 33 -5.51 -7.11 28.61
CA LEU A 33 -4.12 -6.72 28.37
C LEU A 33 -3.47 -7.56 27.26
N PHE A 34 -3.74 -8.86 27.21
CA PHE A 34 -3.33 -9.74 26.12
C PHE A 34 -4.00 -9.36 24.80
N THR A 35 -5.30 -9.05 24.83
CA THR A 35 -6.00 -8.55 23.64
C THR A 35 -5.46 -7.18 23.23
N SER A 36 -5.24 -6.23 24.14
CA SER A 36 -4.68 -4.92 23.78
C SER A 36 -3.28 -5.02 23.15
N LEU A 37 -2.42 -5.94 23.63
CA LEU A 37 -1.11 -6.21 23.03
C LEU A 37 -1.21 -6.90 21.66
N LEU A 38 -2.14 -7.84 21.48
CA LEU A 38 -2.43 -8.47 20.18
C LEU A 38 -3.00 -7.50 19.13
N PHE A 39 -3.63 -6.39 19.55
CA PHE A 39 -4.21 -5.36 18.68
C PHE A 39 -3.30 -4.14 18.46
N SER A 40 -2.11 -4.11 19.07
CA SER A 40 -1.16 -3.00 18.95
C SER A 40 -0.71 -2.77 17.50
N SER A 41 -0.41 -3.86 16.76
CA SER A 41 0.09 -3.79 15.39
C SER A 41 -0.88 -3.08 14.45
N ILE A 42 -2.18 -3.40 14.48
CA ILE A 42 -3.18 -2.85 13.52
C ILE A 42 -3.16 -1.31 13.43
N ASN A 43 -2.82 -0.65 14.53
CA ASN A 43 -3.01 0.78 14.73
C ASN A 43 -1.70 1.60 14.70
N GLN A 44 -0.56 0.94 14.60
CA GLN A 44 0.76 1.59 14.52
C GLN A 44 1.33 1.44 13.12
N PRO A 45 2.16 2.36 12.60
CA PRO A 45 2.85 2.12 11.35
C PRO A 45 3.82 0.93 11.48
N PRO A 46 3.97 0.09 10.45
CA PRO A 46 4.98 -0.97 10.47
C PRO A 46 6.38 -0.36 10.53
N ARG A 47 7.26 -0.92 11.37
CA ARG A 47 8.69 -0.59 11.37
C ARG A 47 9.39 -1.49 10.36
N MET A 48 9.59 -0.97 9.16
CA MET A 48 10.20 -1.69 8.04
C MET A 48 11.09 -0.71 7.28
N HIS A 49 12.24 -1.17 6.84
CA HIS A 49 13.15 -0.43 5.96
C HIS A 49 13.94 -1.45 5.14
N CYS A 50 14.17 -1.16 3.86
CA CYS A 50 14.88 -2.05 2.94
C CYS A 50 15.76 -1.23 2.00
N GLN A 51 16.96 -1.71 1.71
CA GLN A 51 17.86 -1.04 0.76
C GLN A 51 17.31 -1.13 -0.66
N THR A 52 16.79 -2.30 -1.04
CA THR A 52 16.23 -2.52 -2.39
C THR A 52 14.86 -3.17 -2.31
N CYS A 53 13.88 -2.50 -2.90
CA CYS A 53 12.53 -2.99 -3.05
C CYS A 53 12.21 -3.35 -4.50
N ALA A 54 11.53 -4.49 -4.70
CA ALA A 54 10.82 -4.81 -5.93
C ALA A 54 9.33 -4.51 -5.72
N LEU A 55 8.80 -3.47 -6.36
CA LEU A 55 7.38 -3.13 -6.37
C LEU A 55 6.75 -3.77 -7.61
N VAL A 56 5.98 -4.83 -7.40
CA VAL A 56 5.33 -5.59 -8.46
C VAL A 56 3.87 -5.14 -8.56
N THR A 57 3.49 -4.52 -9.69
CA THR A 57 2.09 -4.15 -9.95
C THR A 57 1.27 -5.40 -10.31
N SER A 58 0.02 -5.18 -10.71
CA SER A 58 -0.84 -6.25 -11.24
C SER A 58 -0.88 -6.30 -12.77
N SER A 59 -0.12 -5.47 -13.51
CA SER A 59 -0.28 -5.31 -14.96
C SER A 59 -0.08 -6.59 -15.77
N GLY A 60 -0.84 -6.74 -16.86
CA GLY A 60 -0.66 -7.82 -17.83
C GLY A 60 0.72 -7.86 -18.49
N HIS A 61 1.45 -6.73 -18.53
CA HIS A 61 2.82 -6.67 -19.07
C HIS A 61 3.82 -7.58 -18.36
N LEU A 62 3.51 -8.03 -17.15
CA LEU A 62 4.33 -8.99 -16.43
C LEU A 62 4.30 -10.40 -17.06
N SER A 63 3.22 -10.73 -17.77
CA SER A 63 3.01 -12.09 -18.32
C SER A 63 4.05 -12.43 -19.39
N GLY A 64 4.68 -13.60 -19.28
CA GLY A 64 5.74 -14.04 -20.19
C GLY A 64 7.09 -13.35 -19.97
N GLY A 65 7.18 -12.44 -18.98
CA GLY A 65 8.38 -11.67 -18.71
C GLY A 65 9.54 -12.45 -18.08
N SER A 66 9.29 -13.61 -17.48
CA SER A 66 10.28 -14.50 -16.86
C SER A 66 11.26 -13.84 -15.86
N ARG A 67 10.83 -12.77 -15.16
CA ARG A 67 11.67 -12.04 -14.20
C ARG A 67 11.43 -12.42 -12.74
N GLY A 68 10.74 -13.52 -12.48
CA GLY A 68 10.38 -13.91 -11.12
C GLY A 68 11.58 -14.09 -10.18
N GLU A 69 12.67 -14.68 -10.67
CA GLU A 69 13.91 -14.82 -9.89
C GLU A 69 14.59 -13.48 -9.61
N GLU A 70 14.52 -12.53 -10.54
CA GLU A 70 15.05 -11.18 -10.36
C GLU A 70 14.28 -10.41 -9.30
N ILE A 71 12.95 -10.46 -9.37
CA ILE A 71 12.05 -9.88 -8.36
C ILE A 71 12.36 -10.48 -6.98
N ASP A 72 12.51 -11.80 -6.89
CA ASP A 72 12.75 -12.51 -5.63
C ASP A 72 14.17 -12.26 -5.06
N ARG A 73 15.09 -11.64 -5.81
CA ARG A 73 16.40 -11.21 -5.28
C ARG A 73 16.36 -9.90 -4.49
N ALA A 74 15.31 -9.09 -4.64
CA ALA A 74 15.17 -7.87 -3.85
C ALA A 74 15.06 -8.19 -2.35
N GLU A 75 15.53 -7.29 -1.50
CA GLU A 75 15.40 -7.45 -0.05
C GLU A 75 13.93 -7.52 0.33
N CYS A 76 13.13 -6.58 -0.21
CA CYS A 76 11.70 -6.51 0.00
C CYS A 76 10.91 -6.60 -1.31
N VAL A 77 9.90 -7.47 -1.34
CA VAL A 77 8.97 -7.57 -2.47
C VAL A 77 7.60 -7.02 -2.06
N ILE A 78 7.16 -5.96 -2.73
CA ILE A 78 5.91 -5.25 -2.44
C ILE A 78 4.87 -5.62 -3.50
N ARG A 79 3.70 -6.08 -3.07
CA ARG A 79 2.57 -6.47 -3.95
C ARG A 79 1.29 -5.76 -3.58
N MET A 80 0.30 -5.81 -4.47
CA MET A 80 -0.98 -5.13 -4.29
C MET A 80 -2.16 -6.10 -4.27
N ASN A 81 -3.15 -5.82 -3.43
CA ASN A 81 -4.46 -6.47 -3.44
C ASN A 81 -4.37 -8.00 -3.44
N ASP A 82 -5.12 -8.66 -4.32
CA ASP A 82 -5.22 -10.10 -4.50
C ASP A 82 -4.30 -10.66 -5.60
N ALA A 83 -3.29 -9.90 -6.03
CA ALA A 83 -2.33 -10.33 -7.05
C ALA A 83 -1.60 -11.63 -6.61
N PRO A 84 -1.85 -12.76 -7.28
CA PRO A 84 -1.37 -14.07 -6.85
C PRO A 84 0.07 -14.31 -7.31
N THR A 85 0.83 -15.09 -6.55
CA THR A 85 2.19 -15.53 -6.93
C THR A 85 2.24 -17.02 -7.27
N ALA A 86 1.26 -17.79 -6.79
CA ALA A 86 1.13 -19.22 -7.07
C ALA A 86 0.55 -19.51 -8.47
N ARG A 87 0.20 -20.77 -8.75
CA ARG A 87 -0.56 -21.19 -9.96
C ARG A 87 0.10 -20.87 -11.31
N GLY A 88 1.43 -20.90 -11.36
CA GLY A 88 2.19 -20.72 -12.61
C GLY A 88 2.72 -19.30 -12.83
N TYR A 89 2.30 -18.31 -12.05
CA TYR A 89 2.79 -16.93 -12.19
C TYR A 89 4.22 -16.74 -11.66
N ALA A 90 4.68 -17.62 -10.78
CA ALA A 90 5.99 -17.52 -10.12
C ALA A 90 7.17 -17.26 -11.06
N ARG A 91 7.15 -17.82 -12.28
CA ARG A 91 8.19 -17.60 -13.28
C ARG A 91 8.29 -16.13 -13.69
N ASP A 92 7.17 -15.46 -13.80
CA ASP A 92 7.07 -14.09 -14.29
C ASP A 92 7.15 -13.07 -13.17
N VAL A 93 6.43 -13.32 -12.07
CA VAL A 93 6.23 -12.33 -10.99
C VAL A 93 6.93 -12.68 -9.68
N GLY A 94 7.60 -13.83 -9.59
CA GLY A 94 8.27 -14.29 -8.37
C GLY A 94 7.31 -14.91 -7.35
N ARG A 95 7.85 -15.46 -6.26
CA ARG A 95 7.09 -16.10 -5.18
C ARG A 95 7.08 -15.28 -3.89
N ARG A 96 8.11 -14.48 -3.64
CA ARG A 96 8.26 -13.74 -2.38
C ARG A 96 7.27 -12.59 -2.30
N THR A 97 6.83 -12.32 -1.07
CA THR A 97 6.06 -11.13 -0.70
C THR A 97 6.51 -10.73 0.69
N SER A 98 7.06 -9.53 0.84
CA SER A 98 7.43 -8.95 2.13
C SER A 98 6.36 -7.99 2.63
N LEU A 99 5.74 -7.23 1.72
CA LEU A 99 4.67 -6.28 2.00
C LEU A 99 3.54 -6.42 0.98
N ARG A 100 2.29 -6.44 1.44
CA ARG A 100 1.10 -6.40 0.57
C ARG A 100 0.18 -5.24 0.97
N VAL A 101 -0.05 -4.32 0.04
CA VAL A 101 -0.95 -3.17 0.23
C VAL A 101 -2.30 -3.47 -0.40
N ILE A 102 -3.37 -3.39 0.38
CA ILE A 102 -4.68 -3.93 0.02
C ILE A 102 -5.77 -2.86 0.18
N ALA A 103 -6.48 -2.58 -0.91
CA ALA A 103 -7.68 -1.76 -0.87
C ALA A 103 -8.82 -2.49 -0.17
N HIS A 104 -9.66 -1.73 0.54
CA HIS A 104 -10.87 -2.24 1.19
C HIS A 104 -11.78 -3.05 0.26
N SER A 105 -11.88 -2.64 -1.01
CA SER A 105 -12.67 -3.30 -2.04
C SER A 105 -12.12 -4.68 -2.46
N SER A 106 -10.84 -4.94 -2.19
CA SER A 106 -10.18 -6.23 -2.45
C SER A 106 -10.26 -7.20 -1.28
N MET A 107 -10.76 -6.77 -0.12
CA MET A 107 -10.81 -7.57 1.11
C MET A 107 -11.41 -8.96 0.89
N GLN A 108 -12.57 -9.03 0.23
CA GLN A 108 -13.26 -10.30 -0.01
C GLN A 108 -12.48 -11.22 -0.94
N ARG A 109 -11.78 -10.68 -1.95
CA ARG A 109 -10.95 -11.49 -2.86
C ARG A 109 -9.72 -12.03 -2.12
N VAL A 110 -9.07 -11.21 -1.30
CA VAL A 110 -7.93 -11.63 -0.47
C VAL A 110 -8.34 -12.73 0.51
N LEU A 111 -9.48 -12.61 1.20
CA LEU A 111 -9.98 -13.64 2.12
C LEU A 111 -10.33 -14.96 1.40
N ARG A 112 -10.87 -14.90 0.18
CA ARG A 112 -11.13 -16.10 -0.64
C ARG A 112 -9.83 -16.83 -1.02
N SER A 113 -8.77 -16.07 -1.26
CA SER A 113 -7.42 -16.60 -1.52
C SER A 113 -6.68 -17.00 -0.24
N ARG A 114 -7.36 -17.70 0.68
CA ARG A 114 -6.82 -18.10 1.99
C ARG A 114 -5.43 -18.76 1.93
N HIS A 115 -5.13 -19.51 0.88
CA HIS A 115 -3.84 -20.16 0.73
C HIS A 115 -2.68 -19.16 0.60
N GLU A 116 -2.89 -18.02 -0.04
CA GLU A 116 -1.88 -16.95 -0.13
C GLU A 116 -1.63 -16.29 1.23
N LEU A 117 -2.67 -16.19 2.08
CA LEU A 117 -2.54 -15.68 3.45
C LEU A 117 -1.88 -16.70 4.39
N LEU A 118 -2.25 -17.97 4.28
CA LEU A 118 -1.74 -19.05 5.13
C LEU A 118 -0.30 -19.42 4.79
N ASN A 119 0.08 -19.32 3.52
CA ASN A 119 1.45 -19.60 3.05
C ASN A 119 2.35 -18.37 3.12
N ALA A 120 1.83 -17.22 3.55
CA ALA A 120 2.65 -16.03 3.75
C ALA A 120 3.70 -16.32 4.83
N SER A 121 4.93 -15.83 4.62
CA SER A 121 5.95 -15.85 5.67
C SER A 121 5.42 -15.11 6.91
N GLN A 122 5.82 -15.55 8.11
CA GLN A 122 5.46 -14.88 9.37
C GLN A 122 5.92 -13.42 9.40
N ASP A 123 6.89 -13.05 8.57
CA ASP A 123 7.36 -11.66 8.44
C ASP A 123 6.62 -10.82 7.42
N THR A 124 5.67 -11.40 6.68
CA THR A 124 4.89 -10.67 5.68
C THR A 124 3.99 -9.64 6.35
N VAL A 125 4.09 -8.40 5.89
CA VAL A 125 3.29 -7.28 6.36
C VAL A 125 2.11 -7.05 5.43
N PHE A 126 0.92 -6.85 5.99
CA PHE A 126 -0.31 -6.55 5.26
C PHE A 126 -0.85 -5.19 5.68
N ILE A 127 -0.91 -4.23 4.76
CA ILE A 127 -1.45 -2.89 5.02
C ILE A 127 -2.77 -2.74 4.27
N PHE A 128 -3.84 -2.48 5.01
CA PHE A 128 -5.17 -2.24 4.46
C PHE A 128 -5.50 -0.74 4.43
N TRP A 129 -6.13 -0.29 3.36
CA TRP A 129 -6.57 1.10 3.22
C TRP A 129 -8.00 1.19 2.70
N GLY A 130 -8.73 2.24 3.08
CA GLY A 130 -10.11 2.43 2.62
C GLY A 130 -10.81 3.63 3.25
N PRO A 131 -12.08 3.84 2.88
CA PRO A 131 -12.90 4.92 3.43
C PRO A 131 -13.08 4.75 4.94
N SER A 132 -13.15 5.86 5.66
CA SER A 132 -13.36 5.86 7.11
C SER A 132 -14.63 5.11 7.53
N SER A 133 -15.67 5.10 6.70
CA SER A 133 -16.91 4.35 6.94
C SER A 133 -16.71 2.83 7.01
N TYR A 134 -15.75 2.28 6.26
CA TYR A 134 -15.43 0.85 6.29
C TYR A 134 -14.40 0.48 7.37
N MET A 135 -13.65 1.47 7.87
CA MET A 135 -12.58 1.32 8.85
C MET A 135 -12.98 1.73 10.29
N ARG A 136 -14.27 1.92 10.54
CA ARG A 136 -14.78 2.32 11.87
C ARG A 136 -14.57 1.23 12.91
N ARG A 137 -14.28 1.64 14.15
CA ARG A 137 -14.05 0.74 15.29
C ARG A 137 -15.28 0.50 16.16
N ASP A 138 -16.37 1.21 15.91
CA ASP A 138 -17.63 1.16 16.66
C ASP A 138 -18.50 -0.06 16.30
N GLY A 139 -17.91 -1.11 15.73
CA GLY A 139 -18.62 -2.29 15.24
C GLY A 139 -19.32 -2.10 13.89
N LYS A 140 -19.36 -0.88 13.31
CA LYS A 140 -19.99 -0.65 11.99
C LYS A 140 -19.00 -0.68 10.81
N GLY A 141 -17.70 -0.71 11.09
CA GLY A 141 -16.67 -0.77 10.05
C GLY A 141 -16.47 -2.19 9.53
N LEU A 142 -17.14 -2.54 8.43
CA LEU A 142 -17.12 -3.90 7.89
C LEU A 142 -15.69 -4.44 7.68
N VAL A 143 -14.77 -3.63 7.17
CA VAL A 143 -13.39 -4.07 6.89
C VAL A 143 -12.60 -4.17 8.19
N TYR A 144 -12.73 -3.18 9.09
CA TYR A 144 -12.10 -3.25 10.42
C TYR A 144 -12.53 -4.50 11.19
N ASN A 145 -13.83 -4.83 11.17
CA ASN A 145 -14.36 -6.02 11.84
C ASN A 145 -13.77 -7.32 11.27
N ASN A 146 -13.67 -7.43 9.95
CA ASN A 146 -13.05 -8.60 9.31
C ASN A 146 -11.55 -8.69 9.63
N LEU A 147 -10.83 -7.56 9.66
CA LEU A 147 -9.41 -7.52 10.03
C LEU A 147 -9.20 -7.92 11.50
N ARG A 148 -10.08 -7.47 12.39
CA ARG A 148 -10.09 -7.87 13.79
C ARG A 148 -10.25 -9.38 13.94
N LEU A 149 -11.18 -9.99 13.20
CA LEU A 149 -11.37 -11.44 13.19
C LEU A 149 -10.15 -12.16 12.61
N MET A 150 -9.60 -11.66 11.50
CA MET A 150 -8.41 -12.24 10.87
C MET A 150 -7.21 -12.23 11.83
N ASN A 151 -7.00 -11.15 12.59
CA ASN A 151 -5.95 -11.05 13.59
C ASN A 151 -6.15 -12.03 14.76
N GLN A 152 -7.39 -12.39 15.08
CA GLN A 152 -7.69 -13.41 16.09
C GLN A 152 -7.41 -14.83 15.57
N VAL A 153 -7.75 -15.11 14.31
CA VAL A 153 -7.59 -16.44 13.69
C VAL A 153 -6.14 -16.69 13.26
N LEU A 154 -5.45 -15.65 12.79
CA LEU A 154 -4.09 -15.71 12.27
C LEU A 154 -3.19 -14.69 13.02
N PRO A 155 -2.97 -14.89 14.33
CA PRO A 155 -2.28 -13.91 15.19
C PRO A 155 -0.81 -13.67 14.83
N LYS A 156 -0.23 -14.54 14.00
CA LYS A 156 1.14 -14.39 13.48
C LYS A 156 1.21 -13.45 12.27
N LEU A 157 0.09 -13.13 11.62
CA LEU A 157 0.09 -12.20 10.49
C LEU A 157 0.23 -10.76 11.01
N LYS A 158 1.15 -10.01 10.41
CA LYS A 158 1.36 -8.59 10.74
C LYS A 158 0.39 -7.73 9.93
N VAL A 159 -0.77 -7.44 10.50
CA VAL A 159 -1.87 -6.72 9.84
C VAL A 159 -1.94 -5.28 10.35
N TYR A 160 -2.07 -4.34 9.42
CA TYR A 160 -2.05 -2.89 9.65
C TYR A 160 -3.16 -2.19 8.87
N ILE A 161 -3.63 -1.04 9.37
CA ILE A 161 -4.58 -0.19 8.66
C ILE A 161 -3.98 1.22 8.52
N ILE A 162 -4.10 1.80 7.33
CA ILE A 162 -3.73 3.21 7.12
C ILE A 162 -4.67 4.10 7.94
N SER A 163 -4.10 4.90 8.84
CA SER A 163 -4.88 5.81 9.70
C SER A 163 -5.59 6.90 8.89
N TRP A 164 -6.64 7.47 9.46
CA TRP A 164 -7.35 8.60 8.84
C TRP A 164 -6.42 9.78 8.55
N GLN A 165 -5.52 10.09 9.48
CA GLN A 165 -4.54 11.16 9.32
C GLN A 165 -3.59 10.87 8.15
N LYS A 166 -3.11 9.63 8.02
CA LYS A 166 -2.23 9.23 6.92
C LYS A 166 -2.97 9.24 5.57
N MET A 167 -4.25 8.86 5.55
CA MET A 167 -5.10 9.02 4.36
C MET A 167 -5.20 10.48 3.90
N LEU A 168 -5.37 11.43 4.85
CA LEU A 168 -5.37 12.86 4.53
C LEU A 168 -4.01 13.34 3.99
N GLN A 169 -2.91 12.84 4.55
CA GLN A 169 -1.57 13.16 4.03
C GLN A 169 -1.36 12.67 2.59
N PHE A 170 -1.87 11.48 2.25
CA PHE A 170 -1.83 10.99 0.87
C PHE A 170 -2.69 11.83 -0.09
N ASP A 171 -3.86 12.30 0.37
CA ASP A 171 -4.72 13.21 -0.40
C ASP A 171 -4.02 14.56 -0.64
N GLU A 172 -3.39 15.14 0.38
CA GLU A 172 -2.66 16.41 0.26
C GLU A 172 -1.40 16.28 -0.61
N LEU A 173 -0.67 15.16 -0.51
CA LEU A 173 0.46 14.90 -1.40
C LEU A 173 0.01 14.84 -2.86
N PHE A 174 -1.08 14.14 -3.16
CA PHE A 174 -1.63 14.06 -4.51
C PHE A 174 -2.02 15.44 -5.04
N LYS A 175 -2.68 16.24 -4.20
CA LYS A 175 -3.06 17.61 -4.55
C LYS A 175 -1.83 18.48 -4.81
N LYS A 176 -0.79 18.39 -3.97
CA LYS A 176 0.47 19.12 -4.14
C LYS A 176 1.19 18.74 -5.44
N GLU A 177 1.22 17.45 -5.77
CA GLU A 177 1.94 16.96 -6.95
C GLU A 177 1.20 17.23 -8.27
N THR A 178 -0.13 17.29 -8.24
CA THR A 178 -0.96 17.31 -9.46
C THR A 178 -1.75 18.60 -9.64
N GLY A 179 -1.88 19.42 -8.60
CA GLY A 179 -2.81 20.55 -8.54
C GLY A 179 -4.29 20.12 -8.47
N LYS A 180 -4.59 18.82 -8.42
CA LYS A 180 -5.96 18.29 -8.43
C LYS A 180 -6.38 17.82 -7.05
N ASP A 181 -7.49 18.35 -6.57
CA ASP A 181 -8.10 17.86 -5.35
C ASP A 181 -8.92 16.60 -5.62
N ARG A 182 -8.59 15.51 -4.91
CA ARG A 182 -9.27 14.22 -5.04
C ARG A 182 -10.77 14.33 -4.72
N ARG A 183 -11.13 15.05 -3.65
CA ARG A 183 -12.51 15.18 -3.18
C ARG A 183 -13.33 15.99 -4.16
N ILE A 184 -12.79 17.11 -4.64
CA ILE A 184 -13.46 17.97 -5.63
C ILE A 184 -13.64 17.24 -6.96
N SER A 185 -12.64 16.46 -7.37
CA SER A 185 -12.69 15.68 -8.61
C SER A 185 -13.49 14.36 -8.50
N ASN A 186 -14.10 14.09 -7.34
CA ASN A 186 -14.85 12.88 -7.01
C ASN A 186 -14.13 11.58 -7.42
N SER A 187 -12.82 11.54 -7.24
CA SER A 187 -11.98 10.39 -7.60
C SER A 187 -11.42 9.68 -6.37
N TRP A 188 -10.79 8.53 -6.59
CA TRP A 188 -10.04 7.81 -5.57
C TRP A 188 -8.59 7.63 -6.01
N LEU A 189 -7.66 7.73 -5.05
CA LEU A 189 -6.28 7.32 -5.27
C LEU A 189 -6.24 5.82 -5.52
N SER A 190 -5.41 5.37 -6.45
CA SER A 190 -5.25 3.94 -6.71
C SER A 190 -4.45 3.25 -5.61
N THR A 191 -4.54 1.91 -5.52
CA THR A 191 -3.61 1.14 -4.67
C THR A 191 -2.16 1.37 -5.08
N GLY A 192 -1.89 1.63 -6.37
CA GLY A 192 -0.57 1.99 -6.87
C GLY A 192 -0.04 3.28 -6.23
N TRP A 193 -0.87 4.31 -6.09
CA TRP A 193 -0.50 5.55 -5.39
C TRP A 193 -0.09 5.30 -3.93
N PHE A 194 -0.92 4.57 -3.17
CA PHE A 194 -0.61 4.23 -1.78
C PHE A 194 0.69 3.42 -1.70
N THR A 195 0.84 2.43 -2.56
CA THR A 195 2.01 1.53 -2.55
C THR A 195 3.29 2.27 -2.91
N MET A 196 3.26 3.14 -3.92
CA MET A 196 4.42 3.92 -4.35
C MET A 196 4.84 4.92 -3.28
N THR A 197 3.87 5.61 -2.66
CA THR A 197 4.17 6.56 -1.58
C THR A 197 4.71 5.84 -0.34
N ILE A 198 4.17 4.68 0.00
CA ILE A 198 4.71 3.84 1.09
C ILE A 198 6.14 3.37 0.75
N ALA A 199 6.39 2.93 -0.49
CA ALA A 199 7.72 2.49 -0.91
C ALA A 199 8.78 3.60 -0.79
N LEU A 200 8.43 4.86 -1.07
CA LEU A 200 9.34 6.00 -0.86
C LEU A 200 9.73 6.22 0.60
N GLU A 201 8.90 5.82 1.55
CA GLU A 201 9.19 5.92 2.99
C GLU A 201 10.00 4.71 3.51
N LEU A 202 9.93 3.58 2.80
CA LEU A 202 10.51 2.31 3.27
C LEU A 202 11.81 1.92 2.55
N CYS A 203 12.04 2.41 1.33
CA CYS A 203 13.03 1.86 0.42
C CYS A 203 14.05 2.91 -0.04
N ASP A 204 15.35 2.57 -0.06
CA ASP A 204 16.37 3.43 -0.65
C ASP A 204 16.30 3.40 -2.18
N ARG A 205 16.14 2.19 -2.75
CA ARG A 205 15.94 1.94 -4.19
C ARG A 205 14.65 1.20 -4.47
N ILE A 206 13.92 1.62 -5.49
CA ILE A 206 12.65 1.02 -5.90
C ILE A 206 12.72 0.56 -7.36
N ASN A 207 12.68 -0.76 -7.57
CA ASN A 207 12.52 -1.37 -8.88
C ASN A 207 11.04 -1.69 -9.10
N VAL A 208 10.38 -0.99 -10.01
CA VAL A 208 8.95 -1.12 -10.33
C VAL A 208 8.76 -2.05 -11.53
N TYR A 209 7.98 -3.10 -11.38
CA TYR A 209 7.70 -4.08 -12.44
C TYR A 209 6.24 -4.00 -12.88
N GLY A 210 5.98 -4.03 -14.18
CA GLY A 210 4.60 -4.05 -14.71
C GLY A 210 3.96 -2.67 -14.73
N MET A 211 4.72 -1.61 -15.00
CA MET A 211 4.15 -0.26 -15.06
C MET A 211 4.56 0.39 -16.35
N VAL A 212 3.61 0.70 -17.22
CA VAL A 212 3.86 1.44 -18.47
C VAL A 212 4.10 2.94 -18.20
N ALA A 213 4.80 3.60 -19.13
CA ALA A 213 5.00 5.05 -19.10
C ALA A 213 3.66 5.80 -19.18
N PRO A 214 3.58 7.06 -18.70
CA PRO A 214 2.31 7.79 -18.65
C PRO A 214 1.62 8.01 -20.01
N ASP A 215 2.41 8.13 -21.08
CA ASP A 215 1.88 8.41 -22.41
C ASP A 215 1.77 7.15 -23.30
N PHE A 216 2.11 5.97 -22.77
CA PHE A 216 2.09 4.67 -23.49
C PHE A 216 0.77 4.40 -24.21
N CYS A 217 -0.37 4.58 -23.53
CA CYS A 217 -1.70 4.35 -24.11
C CYS A 217 -2.15 5.41 -25.14
N ARG A 218 -1.31 6.38 -25.46
CA ARG A 218 -1.53 7.35 -26.55
C ARG A 218 -0.66 7.04 -27.76
N GLU A 219 0.32 6.15 -27.63
CA GLU A 219 1.22 5.79 -28.70
C GLU A 219 0.47 4.98 -29.77
N PRO A 220 0.66 5.26 -31.08
CA PRO A 220 -0.11 4.62 -32.14
C PRO A 220 0.07 3.08 -32.25
N GLN A 221 1.17 2.53 -31.74
CA GLN A 221 1.55 1.12 -31.92
C GLN A 221 1.84 0.42 -30.57
N HIS A 222 1.05 0.69 -29.54
CA HIS A 222 1.21 -0.01 -28.26
C HIS A 222 0.65 -1.45 -28.32
N HIS A 223 1.31 -2.39 -27.64
CA HIS A 223 0.79 -3.75 -27.48
C HIS A 223 -0.37 -3.77 -26.48
N SER A 224 -1.47 -4.43 -26.84
CA SER A 224 -2.61 -4.65 -25.95
C SER A 224 -2.32 -5.82 -25.01
N VAL A 225 -2.60 -5.63 -23.73
CA VAL A 225 -2.46 -6.64 -22.67
C VAL A 225 -3.68 -6.56 -21.74
N PRO A 226 -4.04 -7.66 -21.04
CA PRO A 226 -5.06 -7.59 -20.01
C PRO A 226 -4.63 -6.65 -18.88
N TYR A 227 -5.61 -5.99 -18.25
CA TYR A 227 -5.39 -5.08 -17.13
C TYR A 227 -4.69 -5.77 -15.94
N HIS A 228 -4.99 -7.06 -15.73
CA HIS A 228 -4.32 -7.89 -14.73
C HIS A 228 -3.68 -9.14 -15.34
N TYR A 229 -2.44 -9.47 -14.96
CA TYR A 229 -1.75 -10.68 -15.46
C TYR A 229 -2.47 -11.99 -15.09
N TYR A 230 -3.24 -11.97 -14.01
CA TYR A 230 -3.98 -13.13 -13.50
C TYR A 230 -5.44 -13.19 -13.98
N GLU A 231 -5.83 -12.26 -14.87
CA GLU A 231 -7.15 -12.21 -15.50
C GLU A 231 -6.97 -12.09 -17.03
N PRO A 232 -6.50 -13.13 -17.74
CA PRO A 232 -6.19 -13.05 -19.17
C PRO A 232 -7.41 -12.78 -20.06
N ARG A 233 -8.63 -12.98 -19.52
CA ARG A 233 -9.91 -12.62 -20.17
C ARG A 233 -10.51 -11.33 -19.60
N GLY A 234 -9.73 -10.59 -18.82
CA GLY A 234 -10.11 -9.31 -18.22
C GLY A 234 -10.12 -8.19 -19.26
N PRO A 235 -10.48 -6.97 -18.82
CA PRO A 235 -10.49 -5.81 -19.70
C PRO A 235 -9.06 -5.46 -20.16
N ASP A 236 -8.93 -4.80 -21.32
CA ASP A 236 -7.66 -4.26 -21.81
C ASP A 236 -7.12 -3.17 -20.86
N GLU A 237 -5.80 -3.18 -20.64
CA GLU A 237 -5.14 -2.28 -19.68
C GLU A 237 -5.32 -0.80 -20.06
N CYS A 238 -5.08 -0.44 -21.32
CA CYS A 238 -5.17 0.93 -21.78
C CYS A 238 -6.61 1.43 -21.80
N ALA A 239 -7.57 0.59 -22.19
CA ALA A 239 -8.99 0.89 -22.10
C ALA A 239 -9.41 1.20 -20.65
N MET A 240 -8.93 0.42 -19.68
CA MET A 240 -9.16 0.66 -18.25
C MET A 240 -8.55 1.98 -17.79
N TYR A 241 -7.29 2.24 -18.14
CA TYR A 241 -6.61 3.48 -17.77
C TYR A 241 -7.31 4.72 -18.33
N ILE A 242 -7.66 4.72 -19.61
CA ILE A 242 -8.32 5.85 -20.28
C ILE A 242 -9.72 6.08 -19.71
N SER A 243 -10.50 5.01 -19.51
CA SER A 243 -11.86 5.08 -18.95
C SER A 243 -11.84 5.71 -17.56
N HIS A 244 -10.97 5.22 -16.67
CA HIS A 244 -10.84 5.74 -15.31
C HIS A 244 -10.29 7.18 -15.30
N GLU A 245 -9.27 7.47 -16.12
CA GLU A 245 -8.68 8.81 -16.20
C GLU A 245 -9.69 9.85 -16.67
N ARG A 246 -10.63 9.50 -17.54
CA ARG A 246 -11.70 10.40 -18.04
C ARG A 246 -12.94 10.43 -17.15
N GLY A 247 -13.03 9.56 -16.15
CA GLY A 247 -14.15 9.49 -15.22
C GLY A 247 -14.46 10.84 -14.55
N ARG A 248 -15.76 11.12 -14.39
CA ARG A 248 -16.28 12.34 -13.73
C ARG A 248 -17.22 12.04 -12.55
N ARG A 249 -17.69 10.79 -12.42
CA ARG A 249 -18.60 10.32 -11.36
C ARG A 249 -18.30 8.85 -11.05
N GLY A 250 -18.41 8.46 -9.79
CA GLY A 250 -18.27 7.06 -9.34
C GLY A 250 -16.87 6.69 -8.84
N SER A 251 -16.58 5.39 -8.76
CA SER A 251 -15.31 4.85 -8.24
C SER A 251 -14.24 4.78 -9.33
N HIS A 252 -13.78 5.93 -9.81
CA HIS A 252 -12.68 6.01 -10.80
C HIS A 252 -11.38 6.52 -10.19
N HIS A 253 -10.27 6.22 -10.88
CA HIS A 253 -8.91 6.56 -10.49
C HIS A 253 -8.28 7.49 -11.52
N ARG A 254 -7.20 8.18 -11.16
CA ARG A 254 -6.44 9.02 -12.10
C ARG A 254 -5.12 8.35 -12.46
N PHE A 255 -5.18 7.12 -12.99
CA PHE A 255 -4.01 6.28 -13.21
C PHE A 255 -2.91 6.95 -14.05
N ILE A 256 -3.28 7.70 -15.08
CA ILE A 256 -2.30 8.38 -15.95
C ILE A 256 -1.73 9.59 -15.21
N THR A 257 -2.57 10.35 -14.50
CA THR A 257 -2.11 11.46 -13.66
C THR A 257 -1.12 10.96 -12.59
N GLU A 258 -1.42 9.86 -11.89
CA GLU A 258 -0.53 9.24 -10.89
C GLU A 258 0.80 8.80 -11.51
N LYS A 259 0.77 8.12 -12.66
CA LYS A 259 1.99 7.73 -13.38
C LYS A 259 2.87 8.93 -13.78
N ARG A 260 2.29 10.08 -14.14
CA ARG A 260 3.07 11.31 -14.40
C ARG A 260 3.82 11.79 -13.16
N VAL A 261 3.23 11.65 -11.99
CA VAL A 261 3.90 11.95 -10.71
C VAL A 261 5.01 10.94 -10.45
N PHE A 262 4.80 9.65 -10.70
CA PHE A 262 5.85 8.64 -10.53
C PHE A 262 7.04 8.88 -11.48
N ALA A 263 6.76 9.25 -12.73
CA ALA A 263 7.79 9.66 -13.68
C ALA A 263 8.54 10.92 -13.22
N LYS A 264 7.86 11.86 -12.53
CA LYS A 264 8.51 13.02 -11.92
C LYS A 264 9.39 12.61 -10.73
N TRP A 265 8.89 11.76 -9.84
CA TRP A 265 9.65 11.23 -8.70
C TRP A 265 10.89 10.45 -9.13
N ALA A 266 10.82 9.67 -10.22
CA ALA A 266 11.97 8.94 -10.76
C ALA A 266 13.08 9.82 -11.34
N ARG A 267 12.88 11.14 -11.45
CA ARG A 267 13.97 12.10 -11.74
C ARG A 267 14.73 12.55 -10.51
N THR A 268 14.21 12.28 -9.31
CA THR A 268 14.75 12.76 -8.02
C THR A 268 15.12 11.62 -7.09
N PHE A 269 14.35 10.53 -7.09
CA PHE A 269 14.55 9.34 -6.27
C PHE A 269 15.06 8.17 -7.12
N ASP A 270 15.70 7.19 -6.48
CA ASP A 270 16.26 6.00 -7.14
C ASP A 270 15.16 4.99 -7.52
N ILE A 271 14.38 5.33 -8.55
CA ILE A 271 13.24 4.57 -9.03
C ILE A 271 13.49 4.13 -10.47
N HIS A 272 13.37 2.83 -10.72
CA HIS A 272 13.58 2.21 -12.04
C HIS A 272 12.32 1.46 -12.46
N PHE A 273 11.95 1.53 -13.74
CA PHE A 273 10.77 0.84 -14.28
C PHE A 273 11.18 -0.27 -15.23
N TYR A 274 10.54 -1.42 -15.07
CA TYR A 274 10.77 -2.63 -15.85
C TYR A 274 9.46 -3.26 -16.31
N GLN A 275 9.53 -3.95 -17.44
CA GLN A 275 8.40 -4.68 -18.04
C GLN A 275 7.11 -3.85 -18.17
N PRO A 276 7.09 -2.87 -19.10
CA PRO A 276 8.16 -2.49 -20.02
C PRO A 276 9.25 -1.63 -19.37
N ASP A 277 10.47 -1.69 -19.91
CA ASP A 277 11.59 -0.86 -19.44
C ASP A 277 11.42 0.57 -19.98
N TRP A 278 11.46 1.58 -19.09
CA TRP A 278 11.46 2.99 -19.48
C TRP A 278 12.00 3.89 -18.37
N SER A 279 12.42 5.10 -18.74
CA SER A 279 12.89 6.12 -17.80
C SER A 279 12.32 7.48 -18.19
N PRO A 280 11.98 8.35 -17.23
CA PRO A 280 11.60 9.73 -17.56
C PRO A 280 12.78 10.46 -18.22
N PRO A 281 12.53 11.40 -19.16
CA PRO A 281 13.59 12.24 -19.70
C PRO A 281 14.25 13.04 -18.56
N PRO A 282 15.56 13.34 -18.65
CA PRO A 282 16.26 14.12 -17.64
C PRO A 282 15.62 15.51 -17.46
N LEU A 283 15.82 16.10 -16.28
CA LEU A 283 15.40 17.49 -16.06
C LEU A 283 16.16 18.41 -17.03
N PRO A 284 15.52 19.46 -17.58
CA PRO A 284 16.23 20.45 -18.37
C PRO A 284 17.40 20.99 -17.55
N ALA A 285 18.60 21.04 -18.14
CA ALA A 285 19.71 21.74 -17.51
C ALA A 285 19.28 23.19 -17.25
N ASN A 286 19.53 23.70 -16.03
CA ASN A 286 19.42 25.13 -15.78
C ASN A 286 20.39 25.83 -16.72
N GLN A 287 19.89 26.37 -17.84
CA GLN A 287 20.62 27.33 -18.62
C GLN A 287 20.72 28.59 -17.74
N THR A 288 21.79 28.68 -16.97
CA THR A 288 22.32 29.98 -16.56
C THR A 288 22.49 30.78 -17.84
N LEU A 289 21.70 31.83 -18.00
CA LEU A 289 21.94 32.89 -18.96
C LEU A 289 23.32 33.49 -18.62
N GLU A 290 24.38 32.94 -19.20
CA GLU A 290 25.61 33.70 -19.40
C GLU A 290 25.25 34.81 -20.39
N GLY A 291 24.95 35.98 -19.83
CA GLY A 291 24.78 37.19 -20.61
C GLY A 291 26.07 37.47 -21.36
N THR A 292 26.06 37.27 -22.67
CA THR A 292 27.00 37.91 -23.58
C THR A 292 26.86 39.42 -23.43
N VAL A 293 27.70 40.03 -22.62
CA VAL A 293 28.00 41.46 -22.71
C VAL A 293 28.85 41.62 -23.98
N THR A 294 28.19 41.93 -25.09
CA THR A 294 28.86 42.43 -26.29
C THR A 294 29.47 43.78 -25.96
N ALA A 295 30.81 43.81 -25.85
CA ALA A 295 31.57 45.06 -25.82
C ALA A 295 31.33 45.84 -27.12
N ALA A 296 30.90 47.09 -26.99
CA ALA A 296 30.72 47.99 -28.13
C ALA A 296 32.08 48.31 -28.80
N PRO A 297 32.14 48.49 -30.12
CA PRO A 297 33.40 48.83 -30.80
C PRO A 297 33.83 50.26 -30.46
N LEU A 298 35.12 50.42 -30.15
CA LEU A 298 35.77 51.72 -30.02
C LEU A 298 35.78 52.45 -31.36
N VAL A 299 35.21 53.67 -31.39
CA VAL A 299 35.27 54.60 -32.51
C VAL A 299 36.68 55.23 -32.56
N PRO A 300 37.38 55.24 -33.71
CA PRO A 300 38.66 55.93 -33.81
C PRO A 300 38.45 57.45 -33.93
N GLN A 301 39.13 58.20 -33.05
CA GLN A 301 39.26 59.66 -33.16
C GLN A 301 39.98 60.02 -34.47
N LYS A 302 39.34 60.87 -35.28
CA LYS A 302 40.02 61.64 -36.33
C LYS A 302 40.48 62.98 -35.74
N THR A 303 41.71 63.32 -36.11
CA THR A 303 42.40 64.62 -36.01
C THR A 303 41.52 65.80 -36.39
#